data_AF-A0A849I135-F1
#
_entry.id   AF-A0A849I135-F1
#
_cell.length_a   1.000
_cell.length_b   1.000
_cell.length_c   1.000
_cell.angle_alpha   90.00
_cell.angle_beta   90.00
_cell.angle_gamma   90.00
#
_symmetry.space_group_name_H-M   'P 1'
#
loop_
_entity.id
_entity.type
_entity.pdbx_description
1 polymer ?
#
loop_
_entity_poly.entity_id
_entity_poly.type
_entity_poly.pdbx_seq_one_letter_code
_entity_poly.pdbx_strand_id
1 'polypeptide(L)'
;MNIKFDQFNSAIEKYNTIPWYTKFETLLSVIVILCQSLSVINLFHTYDLQGYTGFLGALLLAYIATDFVNGLVHMIVDNNSSYTSIFGPFIAAFHVHHYKLRYKDKHSIKIYFYESGHKFWLVIYLLLLVYVQQMMHMSQNLNLGLVFFGIFSSIAELSHYWCHKQKGNNIVITSLQKYHLLLSFKHHRLHHINDNMNYAFLNGMSDPLLNLIARHCYRGYKNQSDLHVTAYFKKIGTLP
;
A
#
# COMPACT_ATOMS: atom_id res chain seq x y z
N MET A 1 28.16 17.77 5.32
CA MET A 1 27.34 16.58 5.62
C MET A 1 25.90 16.94 5.30
N ASN A 2 25.17 16.13 4.52
CA ASN A 2 23.80 16.49 4.10
C ASN A 2 22.84 16.24 5.28
N ILE A 3 22.28 17.31 5.86
CA ILE A 3 21.39 17.25 7.04
C ILE A 3 20.25 16.23 6.84
N LYS A 4 19.69 16.15 5.63
CA LYS A 4 18.60 15.21 5.33
C LYS A 4 19.04 13.76 5.34
N PHE A 5 20.27 13.48 4.92
CA PHE A 5 20.87 12.16 5.01
C PHE A 5 21.07 11.73 6.48
N ASP A 6 21.52 12.64 7.35
CA ASP A 6 21.69 12.33 8.77
C ASP A 6 20.35 12.07 9.46
N GLN A 7 19.31 12.84 9.12
CA GLN A 7 17.94 12.62 9.58
C GLN A 7 17.41 11.25 9.12
N PHE A 8 17.60 10.90 7.85
CA PHE A 8 17.23 9.60 7.30
C PHE A 8 17.92 8.45 8.05
N ASN A 9 19.25 8.54 8.23
CA ASN A 9 20.04 7.55 8.95
C ASN A 9 19.53 7.33 10.38
N SER A 10 19.27 8.42 11.11
CA SER A 10 18.73 8.33 12.47
C SER A 10 17.35 7.68 12.48
N ALA A 11 16.48 8.02 11.51
CA ALA A 11 15.14 7.45 11.41
C ALA A 11 15.15 5.95 11.12
N ILE A 12 15.95 5.50 10.15
CA ILE A 12 16.05 4.07 9.81
C ILE A 12 16.76 3.28 10.92
N GLU A 13 17.72 3.86 11.61
CA GLU A 13 18.37 3.25 12.77
C GLU A 13 17.38 3.04 13.91
N LYS A 14 16.58 4.05 14.26
CA LYS A 14 15.49 3.91 15.24
C LYS A 14 14.51 2.81 14.84
N TYR A 15 14.13 2.79 13.57
CA TYR A 15 13.22 1.77 13.04
C TYR A 15 13.76 0.35 13.27
N ASN A 16 15.05 0.13 12.96
CA ASN A 16 15.67 -1.19 13.04
C ASN A 16 16.03 -1.62 14.47
N THR A 17 16.33 -0.68 15.37
CA THR A 17 16.82 -0.98 16.72
C THR A 17 15.71 -1.04 17.77
N ILE A 18 14.63 -0.28 17.59
CA ILE A 18 13.54 -0.20 18.57
C ILE A 18 12.41 -1.17 18.14
N PRO A 19 12.16 -2.28 18.87
CA PRO A 19 11.15 -3.27 18.48
C PRO A 19 9.71 -2.74 18.46
N TRP A 20 9.47 -1.57 19.05
CA TRP A 20 8.17 -0.90 19.05
C TRP A 20 7.62 -0.72 17.63
N TYR A 21 8.44 -0.30 16.65
CA TYR A 21 7.94 0.00 15.30
C TYR A 21 7.33 -1.22 14.61
N THR A 22 8.00 -2.38 14.69
CA THR A 22 7.51 -3.62 14.07
C THR A 22 6.36 -4.25 14.86
N LYS A 23 6.37 -4.13 16.20
CA LYS A 23 5.23 -4.53 17.05
C LYS A 23 4.00 -3.68 16.78
N PHE A 24 4.18 -2.38 16.57
CA PHE A 24 3.11 -1.45 16.23
C PHE A 24 2.49 -1.79 14.88
N GLU A 25 3.30 -1.99 13.83
CA GLU A 25 2.79 -2.45 12.52
C GLU A 25 2.04 -3.78 12.63
N THR A 26 2.55 -4.72 13.44
CA THR A 26 1.87 -6.00 13.69
C THR A 26 0.51 -5.81 14.38
N LEU A 27 0.43 -4.90 15.37
CA LEU A 27 -0.82 -4.53 16.01
C LEU A 27 -1.80 -3.93 14.99
N LEU A 28 -1.32 -3.04 14.11
CA LEU A 28 -2.15 -2.47 13.05
C LEU A 28 -2.65 -3.54 12.08
N SER A 29 -1.81 -4.52 11.71
CA SER A 29 -2.24 -5.68 10.91
C SER A 29 -3.40 -6.41 11.57
N VAL A 30 -3.30 -6.70 12.88
CA VAL A 30 -4.39 -7.35 13.63
C VAL A 30 -5.67 -6.51 13.56
N ILE A 31 -5.59 -5.20 13.79
CA ILE A 31 -6.74 -4.31 13.73
C ILE A 31 -7.36 -4.31 12.33
N VAL A 32 -6.55 -4.21 11.26
CA VAL A 32 -7.06 -4.26 9.88
C VAL A 32 -7.84 -5.55 9.63
N ILE A 33 -7.29 -6.72 9.99
CA ILE A 33 -7.96 -8.00 9.76
C ILE A 33 -9.26 -8.10 10.57
N LEU A 34 -9.24 -7.67 11.83
CA LEU A 34 -10.44 -7.68 12.68
C LEU A 34 -11.51 -6.75 12.10
N CYS A 35 -11.17 -5.52 11.71
CA CYS A 35 -12.14 -4.59 11.17
C CYS A 35 -12.65 -5.01 9.78
N GLN A 36 -11.81 -5.58 8.91
CA GLN A 36 -12.28 -6.18 7.66
C GLN A 36 -13.29 -7.29 7.96
N SER A 37 -12.97 -8.20 8.88
CA SER A 37 -13.87 -9.31 9.26
C SER A 37 -15.18 -8.80 9.83
N LEU A 38 -15.14 -7.84 10.77
CA LEU A 38 -16.34 -7.22 11.34
C LEU A 38 -17.16 -6.48 10.29
N SER A 39 -16.51 -5.76 9.37
CA SER A 39 -17.22 -5.03 8.32
C SER A 39 -17.98 -5.94 7.36
N VAL A 40 -17.41 -7.13 7.09
CA VAL A 40 -18.05 -8.18 6.30
C VAL A 40 -19.20 -8.81 7.08
N ILE A 41 -19.01 -9.15 8.36
CA ILE A 41 -20.07 -9.68 9.22
C ILE A 41 -21.25 -8.72 9.29
N ASN A 42 -20.99 -7.43 9.52
CA ASN A 42 -22.03 -6.40 9.54
C ASN A 42 -22.78 -6.33 8.21
N LEU A 43 -22.07 -6.38 7.08
CA LEU A 43 -22.70 -6.39 5.75
C LEU A 43 -23.67 -7.57 5.60
N PHE A 44 -23.25 -8.79 5.92
CA PHE A 44 -24.11 -9.98 5.81
C PHE A 44 -25.24 -10.02 6.85
N HIS A 45 -25.03 -9.41 8.02
CA HIS A 45 -26.06 -9.33 9.05
C HIS A 45 -27.14 -8.29 8.69
N THR A 46 -26.76 -7.19 8.03
CA THR A 46 -27.70 -6.10 7.69
C THR A 46 -28.49 -6.37 6.41
N TYR A 47 -27.90 -7.05 5.41
CA TYR A 47 -28.57 -7.28 4.13
C TYR A 47 -28.65 -8.77 3.81
N ASP A 48 -29.86 -9.21 3.48
CA ASP A 48 -30.06 -10.45 2.75
C ASP A 48 -29.54 -10.21 1.32
N LEU A 49 -28.47 -10.89 0.89
CA LEU A 49 -27.81 -10.64 -0.40
C LEU A 49 -28.65 -11.13 -1.60
N GLN A 50 -29.97 -10.98 -1.53
CA GLN A 50 -30.92 -11.30 -2.58
C GLN A 50 -31.17 -10.04 -3.42
N GLY A 51 -30.68 -10.07 -4.66
CA GLY A 51 -30.75 -8.95 -5.59
C GLY A 51 -29.36 -8.45 -6.00
N TYR A 52 -28.95 -8.77 -7.22
CA TYR A 52 -27.63 -8.40 -7.76
C TYR A 52 -27.59 -7.01 -8.40
N THR A 53 -28.63 -6.19 -8.22
CA THR A 53 -28.75 -4.90 -8.92
C THR A 53 -27.67 -3.93 -8.42
N GLY A 54 -26.61 -3.78 -9.22
CA GLY A 54 -25.49 -2.88 -8.92
C GLY A 54 -24.32 -3.50 -8.16
N PHE A 55 -24.37 -4.81 -7.84
CA PHE A 55 -23.26 -5.52 -7.17
C PHE A 55 -21.94 -5.38 -7.93
N LEU A 56 -21.94 -5.71 -9.22
CA LEU A 56 -20.76 -5.60 -10.08
C LEU A 56 -20.28 -4.14 -10.22
N GLY A 57 -21.22 -3.19 -10.27
CA GLY A 57 -20.91 -1.77 -10.32
C GLY A 57 -20.19 -1.29 -9.06
N ALA A 58 -20.68 -1.68 -7.89
CA ALA A 58 -20.05 -1.37 -6.60
C ALA A 58 -18.65 -2.00 -6.47
N LEU A 59 -18.48 -3.26 -6.88
CA LEU A 59 -17.17 -3.90 -6.89
C LEU A 59 -16.20 -3.22 -7.86
N LEU A 60 -16.65 -2.85 -9.06
CA LEU A 60 -15.81 -2.17 -10.05
C LEU A 60 -15.38 -0.80 -9.54
N LEU A 61 -16.30 -0.01 -8.97
CA LEU A 61 -15.99 1.28 -8.39
C LEU A 61 -15.01 1.16 -7.21
N ALA A 62 -15.22 0.18 -6.33
CA ALA A 62 -14.30 -0.10 -5.22
C ALA A 62 -12.90 -0.45 -5.75
N TYR A 63 -12.82 -1.30 -6.76
CA TYR A 63 -11.56 -1.75 -7.36
C TYR A 63 -10.78 -0.60 -8.04
N ILE A 64 -11.48 0.28 -8.79
CA ILE A 64 -10.89 1.49 -9.38
C ILE A 64 -10.41 2.45 -8.28
N ALA A 65 -11.25 2.71 -7.28
CA ALA A 65 -10.92 3.60 -6.17
C ALA A 65 -9.72 3.07 -5.38
N THR A 66 -9.64 1.75 -5.18
CA THR A 66 -8.50 1.11 -4.50
C THR A 66 -7.21 1.39 -5.25
N ASP A 67 -7.14 1.13 -6.56
CA ASP A 67 -5.91 1.35 -7.33
C ASP A 67 -5.43 2.81 -7.18
N PHE A 68 -6.36 3.76 -7.32
CA PHE A 68 -6.10 5.19 -7.22
C PHE A 68 -5.65 5.63 -5.81
N VAL A 69 -6.42 5.32 -4.76
CA VAL A 69 -6.11 5.79 -3.39
C VAL A 69 -4.80 5.17 -2.89
N ASN A 70 -4.54 3.90 -3.18
CA ASN A 70 -3.29 3.27 -2.81
C ASN A 70 -2.11 3.91 -3.54
N GLY A 71 -2.26 4.22 -4.83
CA GLY A 71 -1.26 4.95 -5.59
C GLY A 71 -1.04 6.39 -5.12
N LEU A 72 -2.10 7.09 -4.69
CA LEU A 72 -1.98 8.43 -4.09
C LEU A 72 -1.15 8.38 -2.79
N VAL A 73 -1.46 7.44 -1.90
CA VAL A 73 -0.73 7.29 -0.64
C VAL A 73 0.73 6.95 -0.92
N HIS A 74 0.99 6.04 -1.86
CA HIS A 74 2.34 5.69 -2.28
C HIS A 74 3.12 6.94 -2.76
N MET A 75 2.54 7.71 -3.67
CA MET A 75 3.12 8.96 -4.17
C MET A 75 3.45 9.95 -3.05
N ILE A 76 2.54 10.11 -2.08
CA ILE A 76 2.74 11.02 -0.94
C ILE A 76 3.93 10.56 -0.09
N VAL A 77 4.03 9.26 0.22
CA VAL A 77 5.09 8.74 1.08
C VAL A 77 6.46 8.80 0.39
N ASP A 78 6.53 8.51 -0.91
CA ASP A 78 7.77 8.62 -1.70
C ASP A 78 8.37 10.01 -1.68
N ASN A 79 7.51 11.01 -1.81
CA ASN A 79 7.92 12.41 -1.84
C ASN A 79 8.06 13.04 -0.44
N ASN A 80 7.84 12.28 0.65
CA ASN A 80 7.90 12.80 2.01
C ASN A 80 9.29 12.65 2.63
N SER A 81 10.00 13.76 2.89
CA SER A 81 11.32 13.74 3.54
C SER A 81 11.30 14.20 5.02
N SER A 82 10.17 14.03 5.70
CA SER A 82 9.96 14.47 7.10
C SER A 82 10.46 13.45 8.13
N TYR A 83 11.73 13.06 8.03
CA TYR A 83 12.34 11.99 8.85
C TYR A 83 12.43 12.30 10.36
N THR A 84 12.31 13.57 10.76
CA THR A 84 12.30 13.97 12.17
C THR A 84 10.92 13.91 12.82
N SER A 85 9.87 13.66 12.04
CA SER A 85 8.51 13.51 12.55
C SER A 85 8.34 12.18 13.31
N ILE A 86 7.21 12.05 14.03
CA ILE A 86 6.81 10.79 14.69
C ILE A 86 6.72 9.64 13.67
N PHE A 87 6.35 9.94 12.42
CA PHE A 87 6.26 8.96 11.33
C PHE A 87 7.57 8.75 10.57
N GLY A 88 8.60 9.56 10.87
CA GLY A 88 9.89 9.56 10.18
C GLY A 88 10.53 8.17 10.03
N PRO A 89 10.58 7.34 11.08
CA PRO A 89 11.08 5.96 10.99
C PRO A 89 10.31 5.07 10.01
N PHE A 90 8.98 5.19 9.96
CA PHE A 90 8.15 4.45 9.01
C PHE A 90 8.36 4.93 7.57
N ILE A 91 8.47 6.25 7.37
CA ILE A 91 8.77 6.85 6.06
C ILE A 91 10.15 6.37 5.57
N ALA A 92 11.17 6.40 6.44
CA ALA A 92 12.51 5.92 6.09
C ALA A 92 12.49 4.42 5.75
N ALA A 93 11.77 3.60 6.53
CA ALA A 93 11.60 2.18 6.23
C ALA A 93 10.87 1.93 4.90
N PHE A 94 9.90 2.78 4.56
CA PHE A 94 9.23 2.74 3.26
C PHE A 94 10.22 3.04 2.12
N HIS A 95 11.02 4.10 2.21
CA HIS A 95 12.00 4.42 1.15
C HIS A 95 13.06 3.33 0.99
N VAL A 96 13.48 2.67 2.07
CA VAL A 96 14.39 1.50 1.98
C VAL A 96 13.79 0.37 1.15
N HIS A 97 12.46 0.23 1.11
CA HIS A 97 11.78 -0.82 0.34
C HIS A 97 12.07 -0.74 -1.16
N HIS A 98 12.34 0.44 -1.72
CA HIS A 98 12.70 0.62 -3.14
C HIS A 98 14.00 -0.10 -3.51
N TYR A 99 14.90 -0.26 -2.53
CA TYR A 99 16.20 -0.91 -2.73
C TYR A 99 16.20 -2.35 -2.23
N LYS A 100 15.53 -2.59 -1.09
CA LYS A 100 15.52 -3.89 -0.44
C LYS A 100 14.15 -4.21 0.15
N LEU A 101 13.49 -5.19 -0.47
CA LEU A 101 12.28 -5.79 0.06
C LEU A 101 12.51 -6.36 1.46
N ARG A 102 11.52 -6.15 2.32
CA ARG A 102 11.54 -6.59 3.73
C ARG A 102 11.34 -8.09 3.84
N TYR A 103 10.57 -8.67 2.92
CA TYR A 103 10.29 -10.09 2.87
C TYR A 103 10.57 -10.62 1.47
N LYS A 104 11.41 -11.65 1.40
CA LYS A 104 11.56 -12.49 0.21
C LYS A 104 10.97 -13.85 0.58
N ASP A 105 10.11 -14.38 -0.27
CA ASP A 105 9.63 -15.77 -0.18
C ASP A 105 8.73 -16.11 1.03
N LYS A 106 7.76 -15.25 1.34
CA LYS A 106 6.66 -15.60 2.26
C LYS A 106 5.39 -15.99 1.50
N HIS A 107 4.57 -16.81 2.17
CA HIS A 107 3.23 -17.19 1.70
C HIS A 107 2.30 -15.97 1.62
N SER A 108 1.41 -15.93 0.63
CA SER A 108 0.54 -14.79 0.32
C SER A 108 -0.30 -14.32 1.52
N ILE A 109 -0.79 -15.24 2.35
CA ILE A 109 -1.56 -14.89 3.57
C ILE A 109 -0.71 -14.11 4.57
N LYS A 110 0.57 -14.48 4.75
CA LYS A 110 1.49 -13.76 5.64
C LYS A 110 1.79 -12.37 5.08
N ILE A 111 1.95 -12.24 3.77
CA ILE A 111 2.17 -10.96 3.11
C ILE A 111 0.93 -10.07 3.27
N TYR A 112 -0.27 -10.60 3.00
CA TYR A 112 -1.53 -9.88 3.23
C TYR A 112 -1.60 -9.33 4.65
N PHE A 113 -1.27 -10.15 5.66
CA PHE A 113 -1.26 -9.72 7.05
C PHE A 113 -0.21 -8.63 7.31
N TYR A 114 1.07 -8.89 7.03
CA TYR A 114 2.15 -7.97 7.39
C TYR A 114 2.06 -6.65 6.63
N GLU A 115 1.86 -6.67 5.31
CA GLU A 115 1.84 -5.44 4.49
C GLU A 115 0.60 -4.57 4.77
N SER A 116 -0.51 -5.18 5.23
CA SER A 116 -1.67 -4.40 5.67
C SER A 116 -1.37 -3.52 6.89
N GLY A 117 -0.40 -3.92 7.73
CA GLY A 117 0.01 -3.17 8.92
C GLY A 117 0.76 -1.88 8.61
N HIS A 118 1.30 -1.74 7.39
CA HIS A 118 1.97 -0.51 6.93
C HIS A 118 0.98 0.55 6.45
N LYS A 119 -0.30 0.20 6.30
CA LYS A 119 -1.36 1.11 5.84
C LYS A 119 -2.08 1.78 6.99
N PHE A 120 -1.46 2.79 7.56
CA PHE A 120 -2.02 3.48 8.73
C PHE A 120 -3.36 4.15 8.40
N TRP A 121 -3.50 4.66 7.18
CA TRP A 121 -4.76 5.22 6.68
C TRP A 121 -5.88 4.17 6.58
N LEU A 122 -5.56 2.91 6.28
CA LEU A 122 -6.53 1.83 6.14
C LEU A 122 -7.13 1.46 7.49
N VAL A 123 -6.35 1.51 8.56
CA VAL A 123 -6.85 1.32 9.94
C VAL A 123 -7.90 2.37 10.27
N ILE A 124 -7.61 3.64 10.03
CA ILE A 124 -8.54 4.75 10.30
C ILE A 124 -9.81 4.57 9.46
N TYR A 125 -9.66 4.29 8.17
CA TYR A 125 -10.78 4.04 7.26
C TYR A 125 -11.68 2.89 7.75
N LEU A 126 -11.10 1.74 8.12
CA LEU A 126 -11.87 0.56 8.52
C LEU A 126 -12.57 0.75 9.87
N LEU A 127 -11.93 1.42 10.82
CA LEU A 127 -12.57 1.79 12.10
C LEU A 127 -13.78 2.69 11.87
N LEU A 128 -13.64 3.70 11.00
CA LEU A 128 -14.74 4.58 10.61
C LEU A 128 -15.85 3.82 9.88
N LEU A 129 -15.51 2.90 8.98
CA LEU A 129 -16.48 2.07 8.27
C LEU A 129 -17.30 1.23 9.25
N VAL A 130 -16.65 0.50 10.16
CA VAL A 130 -17.33 -0.32 11.17
C VAL A 130 -18.22 0.55 12.06
N TYR A 131 -17.74 1.72 12.48
CA TYR A 131 -18.54 2.67 13.26
C TYR A 131 -19.77 3.14 12.48
N VAL A 132 -19.62 3.59 11.23
CA VAL A 132 -20.73 4.08 10.39
C VAL A 132 -21.74 2.96 10.10
N GLN A 133 -21.30 1.73 9.86
CA GLN A 133 -22.19 0.57 9.69
C GLN A 133 -23.10 0.32 10.90
N GLN A 134 -22.65 0.66 12.11
CA GLN A 134 -23.43 0.52 13.33
C GLN A 134 -24.36 1.71 13.59
N MET A 135 -23.92 2.91 13.20
CA MET A 135 -24.65 4.15 13.51
C MET A 135 -25.67 4.54 12.44
N MET A 136 -25.48 4.09 11.20
CA MET A 136 -26.25 4.55 10.05
C MET A 136 -26.58 3.43 9.08
N HIS A 137 -27.81 3.44 8.57
CA HIS A 137 -28.21 2.57 7.47
C HIS A 137 -27.71 3.13 6.13
N MET A 138 -26.75 2.43 5.52
CA MET A 138 -26.31 2.70 4.15
C MET A 138 -27.13 1.89 3.15
N SER A 139 -27.09 2.24 1.86
CA SER A 139 -27.57 1.31 0.83
C SER A 139 -26.65 0.09 0.72
N GLN A 140 -27.19 -1.07 0.35
CA GLN A 140 -26.43 -2.31 0.22
C GLN A 140 -25.22 -2.16 -0.71
N ASN A 141 -25.40 -1.53 -1.87
CA ASN A 141 -24.33 -1.33 -2.85
C ASN A 141 -23.21 -0.40 -2.34
N LEU A 142 -23.57 0.66 -1.62
CA LEU A 142 -22.57 1.56 -1.02
C LEU A 142 -21.76 0.81 0.05
N ASN A 143 -22.44 0.12 0.96
CA ASN A 143 -21.77 -0.63 2.03
C ASN A 143 -20.87 -1.73 1.45
N LEU A 144 -21.35 -2.48 0.46
CA LEU A 144 -20.57 -3.45 -0.28
C LEU A 144 -19.31 -2.84 -0.89
N GLY A 145 -19.45 -1.72 -1.61
CA GLY A 145 -18.32 -1.02 -2.22
C GLY A 145 -17.27 -0.59 -1.20
N LEU A 146 -17.70 -0.04 -0.05
CA LEU A 146 -16.80 0.38 1.02
C LEU A 146 -16.07 -0.81 1.67
N VAL A 147 -16.78 -1.91 1.93
CA VAL A 147 -16.17 -3.15 2.47
C VAL A 147 -15.12 -3.68 1.51
N PHE A 148 -15.47 -3.82 0.22
CA PHE A 148 -14.54 -4.34 -0.78
C PHE A 148 -13.39 -3.39 -1.07
N PHE A 149 -13.57 -2.07 -0.99
CA PHE A 149 -12.47 -1.12 -1.08
C PHE A 149 -11.42 -1.35 0.02
N GLY A 150 -11.87 -1.66 1.25
CA GLY A 150 -10.99 -2.01 2.36
C GLY A 150 -10.21 -3.31 2.13
N ILE A 151 -10.88 -4.35 1.62
CA ILE A 151 -10.26 -5.65 1.31
C ILE A 151 -9.30 -5.54 0.11
N PHE A 152 -9.75 -4.89 -0.98
CA PHE A 152 -8.92 -4.69 -2.16
C PHE A 152 -7.69 -3.85 -1.84
N SER A 153 -7.74 -2.93 -0.88
CA SER A 153 -6.56 -2.18 -0.43
C SER A 153 -5.48 -3.10 0.15
N SER A 154 -5.83 -4.14 0.91
CA SER A 154 -4.85 -5.16 1.33
C SER A 154 -4.40 -6.05 0.16
N ILE A 155 -5.29 -6.37 -0.79
CA ILE A 155 -4.92 -7.12 -2.01
C ILE A 155 -3.96 -6.31 -2.90
N ALA A 156 -4.05 -4.97 -2.91
CA ALA A 156 -3.14 -4.11 -3.64
C ALA A 156 -1.68 -4.27 -3.16
N GLU A 157 -1.45 -4.47 -1.85
CA GLU A 157 -0.09 -4.79 -1.37
C GLU A 157 0.41 -6.13 -1.88
N LEU A 158 -0.48 -7.12 -1.91
CA LEU A 158 -0.12 -8.45 -2.38
C LEU A 158 0.19 -8.42 -3.89
N SER A 159 -0.56 -7.63 -4.65
CA SER A 159 -0.32 -7.33 -6.06
C SER A 159 1.06 -6.69 -6.29
N HIS A 160 1.37 -5.65 -5.51
CA HIS A 160 2.67 -5.00 -5.48
C HIS A 160 3.81 -5.97 -5.11
N TYR A 161 3.65 -6.77 -4.06
CA TYR A 161 4.62 -7.79 -3.65
C TYR A 161 4.92 -8.79 -4.77
N TRP A 162 3.89 -9.27 -5.47
CA TRP A 162 4.08 -10.22 -6.58
C TRP A 162 4.79 -9.60 -7.78
N CYS A 163 4.78 -8.28 -7.97
CA CYS A 163 5.62 -7.63 -8.97
C CYS A 163 7.10 -7.91 -8.68
N HIS A 164 7.50 -7.84 -7.42
CA HIS A 164 8.89 -8.04 -7.02
C HIS A 164 9.33 -9.52 -6.96
N LYS A 165 8.38 -10.47 -7.08
CA LYS A 165 8.64 -11.93 -6.99
C LYS A 165 8.44 -12.67 -8.33
N GLN A 166 8.82 -12.07 -9.46
CA GLN A 166 8.49 -12.60 -10.80
C GLN A 166 8.84 -14.10 -10.98
N LYS A 167 10.04 -14.55 -10.56
CA LYS A 167 10.48 -15.94 -10.72
C LYS A 167 9.75 -16.95 -9.82
N GLY A 168 9.03 -16.49 -8.79
CA GLY A 168 8.35 -17.35 -7.81
C GLY A 168 6.82 -17.25 -7.81
N ASN A 169 6.24 -16.59 -8.82
CA ASN A 169 4.79 -16.48 -8.99
C ASN A 169 4.24 -17.73 -9.68
N ASN A 170 3.04 -18.16 -9.28
CA ASN A 170 2.34 -19.27 -9.91
C ASN A 170 1.61 -18.83 -11.20
N ILE A 171 1.05 -19.81 -11.92
CA ILE A 171 0.33 -19.57 -13.19
C ILE A 171 -0.88 -18.65 -13.04
N VAL A 172 -1.55 -18.68 -11.89
CA VAL A 172 -2.73 -17.84 -11.62
C VAL A 172 -2.32 -16.38 -11.49
N ILE A 173 -1.33 -16.09 -10.63
CA ILE A 173 -0.82 -14.73 -10.42
C ILE A 173 -0.28 -14.16 -11.74
N THR A 174 0.54 -14.92 -12.45
CA THR A 174 1.09 -14.47 -13.75
C THR A 174 0.02 -14.23 -14.79
N SER A 175 -1.06 -15.02 -14.82
CA SER A 175 -2.21 -14.79 -15.70
C SER A 175 -2.96 -13.52 -15.33
N LEU A 176 -3.24 -13.29 -14.04
CA LEU A 176 -3.90 -12.07 -13.57
C LEU A 176 -3.06 -10.81 -13.88
N GLN A 177 -1.73 -10.89 -13.74
CA GLN A 177 -0.81 -9.82 -14.13
C GLN A 177 -0.81 -9.57 -15.65
N LYS A 178 -0.90 -10.63 -16.46
CA LYS A 178 -0.97 -10.54 -17.93
C LYS A 178 -2.24 -9.81 -18.40
N TYR A 179 -3.36 -10.04 -17.72
CA TYR A 179 -4.64 -9.40 -18.04
C TYR A 179 -4.90 -8.10 -17.28
N HIS A 180 -3.88 -7.55 -16.59
CA HIS A 180 -3.99 -6.30 -15.82
C HIS A 180 -5.11 -6.34 -14.75
N LEU A 181 -5.41 -7.53 -14.21
CA LEU A 181 -6.23 -7.70 -13.00
C LEU A 181 -5.37 -7.64 -11.73
N LEU A 182 -4.05 -7.82 -11.89
CA LEU A 182 -3.04 -7.49 -10.91
C LEU A 182 -1.96 -6.67 -11.60
N LEU A 183 -1.20 -5.92 -10.83
CA LEU A 183 -0.14 -5.07 -11.30
C LEU A 183 0.95 -5.95 -11.90
N SER A 184 1.36 -5.65 -13.12
CA SER A 184 2.43 -6.41 -13.76
C SER A 184 3.80 -5.93 -13.31
N PHE A 185 4.76 -6.85 -13.19
CA PHE A 185 6.16 -6.49 -12.93
C PHE A 185 6.70 -5.45 -13.91
N LYS A 186 6.38 -5.59 -15.21
CA LYS A 186 6.87 -4.65 -16.23
C LYS A 186 6.36 -3.23 -15.98
N HIS A 187 5.09 -3.10 -15.61
CA HIS A 187 4.47 -1.82 -15.31
C HIS A 187 5.05 -1.19 -14.04
N HIS A 188 5.15 -1.98 -12.96
CA HIS A 188 5.73 -1.52 -11.69
C HIS A 188 7.22 -1.16 -11.82
N ARG A 189 7.97 -1.89 -12.65
CA ARG A 189 9.39 -1.61 -12.87
C ARG A 189 9.63 -0.20 -13.45
N LEU A 190 8.67 0.36 -14.18
CA LEU A 190 8.79 1.73 -14.69
C LEU A 190 8.86 2.76 -13.56
N HIS A 191 8.14 2.54 -12.47
CA HIS A 191 8.21 3.37 -11.27
C HIS A 191 9.60 3.30 -10.61
N HIS A 192 10.20 2.11 -10.52
CA HIS A 192 11.55 1.98 -9.97
C HIS A 192 12.63 2.67 -10.83
N ILE A 193 12.39 2.88 -12.11
CA ILE A 193 13.38 3.42 -13.06
C ILE A 193 13.18 4.90 -13.33
N ASN A 194 11.93 5.33 -13.51
CA ASN A 194 11.59 6.70 -13.86
C ASN A 194 11.10 7.46 -12.63
N ASP A 195 11.30 8.77 -12.61
CA ASP A 195 10.83 9.62 -11.50
C ASP A 195 9.36 10.03 -11.71
N ASN A 196 8.63 10.24 -10.62
CA ASN A 196 7.27 10.80 -10.64
C ASN A 196 6.24 10.08 -11.51
N MET A 197 6.29 8.75 -11.59
CA MET A 197 5.30 8.00 -12.34
C MET A 197 5.03 6.59 -11.81
N ASN A 198 3.90 6.03 -12.24
CA ASN A 198 3.51 4.63 -12.06
C ASN A 198 3.36 4.20 -10.60
N TYR A 199 2.68 5.02 -9.79
CA TYR A 199 2.53 4.82 -8.35
C TYR A 199 1.49 3.76 -7.95
N ALA A 200 0.59 3.36 -8.84
CA ALA A 200 -0.48 2.43 -8.53
C ALA A 200 0.01 1.06 -8.03
N PHE A 201 -0.75 0.45 -7.12
CA PHE A 201 -0.39 -0.82 -6.47
C PHE A 201 -1.22 -2.02 -6.95
N LEU A 202 -2.45 -1.81 -7.44
CA LEU A 202 -3.38 -2.91 -7.66
C LEU A 202 -3.30 -3.47 -9.08
N ASN A 203 -3.47 -2.61 -10.09
CA ASN A 203 -3.47 -3.01 -11.50
C ASN A 203 -2.83 -1.97 -12.44
N GLY A 204 -2.63 -0.73 -12.00
CA GLY A 204 -1.97 0.31 -12.81
C GLY A 204 -2.92 1.19 -13.63
N MET A 205 -4.24 0.97 -13.56
CA MET A 205 -5.21 1.68 -14.39
C MET A 205 -5.33 3.15 -14.03
N SER A 206 -5.08 3.49 -12.77
CA SER A 206 -5.20 4.87 -12.26
C SER A 206 -3.95 5.72 -12.53
N ASP A 207 -2.87 5.11 -13.02
CA ASP A 207 -1.60 5.80 -13.23
C ASP A 207 -1.65 6.99 -14.20
N PRO A 208 -2.44 7.01 -15.29
CA PRO A 208 -2.55 8.21 -16.10
C PRO A 208 -2.95 9.46 -15.29
N LEU A 209 -3.87 9.30 -14.34
CA LEU A 209 -4.28 10.37 -13.44
C LEU A 209 -3.23 10.62 -12.34
N LEU A 210 -2.69 9.58 -11.71
CA LEU A 210 -1.64 9.72 -10.70
C LEU A 210 -0.40 10.43 -11.25
N ASN A 211 0.00 10.14 -12.50
CA ASN A 211 1.12 10.77 -13.18
C ASN A 211 0.87 12.25 -13.48
N LEU A 212 -0.38 12.66 -13.72
CA LEU A 212 -0.74 14.08 -13.84
C LEU A 212 -0.60 14.79 -12.49
N ILE A 213 -1.13 14.18 -11.43
CA ILE A 213 -1.03 14.71 -10.06
C ILE A 213 0.44 14.81 -9.63
N ALA A 214 1.23 13.76 -9.85
CA ALA A 214 2.63 13.71 -9.47
C ALA A 214 3.44 14.84 -10.13
N ARG A 215 3.27 15.05 -11.43
CA ARG A 215 3.94 16.12 -12.18
C ARG A 215 3.55 17.51 -11.72
N HIS A 216 2.34 17.69 -11.20
CA HIS A 216 1.86 18.98 -10.70
C HIS A 216 2.32 19.24 -9.25
N CYS A 217 2.23 18.23 -8.40
CA CYS A 217 2.43 18.38 -6.96
C CYS A 217 3.90 18.18 -6.52
N TYR A 218 4.69 17.43 -7.28
CA TYR A 218 6.01 16.98 -6.84
C TYR A 218 7.09 17.22 -7.90
N ARG A 219 8.31 17.50 -7.44
CA ARG A 219 9.48 17.67 -8.31
C ARG A 219 10.21 16.37 -8.63
N GLY A 220 9.88 15.28 -7.93
CA GLY A 220 10.59 14.02 -8.07
C GLY A 220 11.16 13.55 -6.74
N TYR A 221 11.03 12.25 -6.48
CA TYR A 221 11.58 11.60 -5.28
C TYR A 221 12.95 10.97 -5.59
N LYS A 222 13.26 10.65 -6.86
CA LYS A 222 14.54 10.06 -7.25
C LYS A 222 15.75 10.96 -6.97
N ASN A 223 15.56 12.27 -7.13
CA ASN A 223 16.58 13.27 -6.81
C ASN A 223 16.52 13.77 -5.36
N GLN A 224 15.76 13.10 -4.49
CA GLN A 224 15.59 13.46 -3.07
C GLN A 224 15.71 12.25 -2.15
N SER A 225 14.60 11.58 -1.84
CA SER A 225 14.53 10.46 -0.90
C SER A 225 15.39 9.28 -1.35
N ASP A 226 15.38 8.93 -2.64
CA ASP A 226 16.22 7.85 -3.18
C ASP A 226 17.73 8.13 -3.02
N LEU A 227 18.16 9.40 -3.05
CA LEU A 227 19.57 9.76 -2.82
C LEU A 227 19.97 9.50 -1.35
N HIS A 228 19.06 9.72 -0.41
CA HIS A 228 19.32 9.39 1.00
C HIS A 228 19.48 7.88 1.19
N VAL A 229 18.64 7.09 0.52
CA VAL A 229 18.71 5.62 0.57
C VAL A 229 19.99 5.10 -0.09
N THR A 230 20.35 5.62 -1.26
CA THR A 230 21.62 5.27 -1.94
C THR A 230 22.82 5.57 -1.04
N ALA A 231 22.87 6.76 -0.44
CA ALA A 231 23.94 7.14 0.47
C ALA A 231 23.99 6.24 1.70
N TYR A 232 22.84 5.78 2.19
CA TYR A 232 22.75 4.86 3.33
C TYR A 232 23.37 3.50 2.97
N PHE A 233 22.96 2.88 1.86
CA PHE A 233 23.51 1.61 1.41
C PHE A 233 25.01 1.69 1.10
N LYS A 234 25.48 2.82 0.57
CA LYS A 234 26.91 3.09 0.38
C LYS A 234 27.66 3.11 1.72
N LYS A 235 27.10 3.76 2.75
CA LYS A 235 27.69 3.85 4.09
C LYS A 235 27.80 2.48 4.77
N ILE A 236 26.78 1.63 4.62
CA ILE A 236 26.76 0.30 5.26
C ILE A 236 27.39 -0.81 4.40
N GLY A 237 28.02 -0.48 3.27
CA GLY A 237 28.76 -1.42 2.44
C GLY A 237 27.90 -2.48 1.75
N THR A 238 26.62 -2.18 1.46
CA THR A 238 25.67 -3.15 0.86
C THR A 238 24.96 -2.59 -0.38
N LEU A 239 25.68 -1.76 -1.16
CA LEU A 239 25.23 -1.45 -2.51
C LEU A 239 25.15 -2.76 -3.32
N PRO A 240 24.02 -3.05 -3.99
CA PRO A 240 23.97 -4.14 -4.96
C PRO A 240 24.91 -3.91 -6.14
#